data_AF-A0A804K1G2-F1
#
_entry.id   AF-A0A804K1G2-F1
#
_cell.length_a   1.000
_cell.length_b   1.000
_cell.length_c   1.000
_cell.angle_alpha   90.00
_cell.angle_beta   90.00
_cell.angle_gamma   90.00
#
_symmetry.space_group_name_H-M   'P 1'
#
loop_
_entity.id
_entity.type
_entity.pdbx_description
1 polymer ?
#
loop_
_entity_poly.entity_id
_entity_poly.type
_entity_poly.pdbx_seq_one_letter_code
_entity_poly.pdbx_strand_id
1 'polypeptide(L)'
;MDLQQNDFDRLLFFEHARKTAEAAYASNPLDADNLTRWGGALLELSSFQSGDDSIKMVKDAISKLEAALEVNPSKHDTLWCLGNAHTSHAFFTQDRETAMGYFDKATQCFQQALELAPKKKKSDLKYDILGWVILAVGIVVWVGLAKSHGPPPPPR
;
A
#
# COMPACT_ATOMS: atom_id res chain seq x y z
N MET A 1 27.64 19.83 -6.60
CA MET A 1 27.31 20.31 -5.24
C MET A 1 25.80 20.22 -4.96
N ASP A 2 24.95 19.97 -5.98
CA ASP A 2 23.49 20.02 -5.86
C ASP A 2 22.84 18.87 -5.05
N LEU A 3 23.49 17.70 -4.98
CA LEU A 3 22.94 16.54 -4.27
C LEU A 3 22.88 16.76 -2.75
N GLN A 4 23.94 17.35 -2.16
CA GLN A 4 23.99 17.62 -0.72
C GLN A 4 23.01 18.72 -0.29
N GLN A 5 22.71 19.67 -1.18
CA GLN A 5 21.75 20.72 -0.91
C GLN A 5 20.31 20.16 -0.93
N ASN A 6 19.99 19.30 -1.90
CA ASN A 6 18.70 18.61 -1.95
C ASN A 6 18.47 17.69 -0.75
N ASP A 7 19.50 16.98 -0.28
CA ASP A 7 19.40 16.12 0.90
C ASP A 7 19.16 16.93 2.17
N PHE A 8 19.81 18.09 2.29
CA PHE A 8 19.62 19.00 3.42
C PHE A 8 18.21 19.64 3.42
N ASP A 9 17.71 20.07 2.26
CA ASP A 9 16.36 20.62 2.14
C ASP A 9 15.29 19.55 2.45
N ARG A 10 15.52 18.30 2.01
CA ARG A 10 14.66 17.16 2.34
C ARG A 10 14.67 16.85 3.84
N LEU A 11 15.85 16.86 4.47
CA LEU A 11 15.98 16.69 5.92
C LEU A 11 15.18 17.77 6.68
N LEU A 12 15.36 19.03 6.30
CA LEU A 12 14.66 20.17 6.92
C LEU A 12 13.15 20.07 6.75
N PHE A 13 12.69 19.66 5.57
CA PHE A 13 11.27 19.43 5.28
C PHE A 13 10.66 18.39 6.23
N PHE A 14 11.32 17.25 6.42
CA PHE A 14 10.79 16.21 7.32
C PHE A 14 10.92 16.55 8.80
N GLU A 15 11.95 17.28 9.22
CA GLU A 15 12.03 17.80 10.60
C GLU A 15 10.89 18.79 10.88
N HIS A 16 10.60 19.67 9.94
CA HIS A 16 9.47 20.58 10.05
C HIS A 16 8.15 19.81 10.10
N ALA A 17 7.98 18.78 9.26
CA ALA A 17 6.80 17.93 9.28
C ALA A 17 6.64 17.19 10.63
N ARG A 18 7.74 16.65 11.18
CA ARG A 18 7.77 16.01 12.51
C ARG A 18 7.32 16.97 13.61
N LYS A 19 7.90 18.17 13.66
CA LYS A 19 7.56 19.19 14.68
C LYS A 19 6.12 19.68 14.55
N THR A 20 5.65 19.88 13.32
CA THR A 20 4.26 20.26 13.04
C THR A 20 3.31 19.18 13.54
N ALA A 21 3.63 17.91 13.26
CA ALA A 21 2.81 16.79 13.68
C ALA A 21 2.84 16.60 15.21
N GLU A 22 3.98 16.82 15.85
CA GLU A 22 4.12 16.82 17.31
C GLU A 22 3.26 17.91 17.97
N ALA A 23 3.27 19.14 17.43
CA ALA A 23 2.41 20.22 17.91
C ALA A 23 0.91 19.93 17.70
N ALA A 24 0.55 19.36 16.55
CA ALA A 24 -0.81 18.93 16.27
C ALA A 24 -1.26 17.80 17.21
N TYR A 25 -0.36 16.87 17.56
CA TYR A 25 -0.64 15.80 18.51
C TYR A 25 -0.93 16.32 19.91
N ALA A 26 -0.23 17.37 20.36
CA ALA A 26 -0.51 18.03 21.65
C ALA A 26 -1.93 18.64 21.70
N SER A 27 -2.47 19.03 20.54
CA SER A 27 -3.83 19.58 20.42
C SER A 27 -4.88 18.49 20.23
N ASN A 28 -4.59 17.47 19.43
CA ASN A 28 -5.48 16.34 19.16
C ASN A 28 -4.69 15.01 19.05
N PRO A 29 -4.57 14.25 20.16
CA PRO A 29 -3.81 12.99 20.17
C PRO A 29 -4.54 11.85 19.44
N LEU A 30 -5.82 12.01 19.13
CA LEU A 30 -6.65 11.02 18.44
C LEU A 30 -6.78 11.33 16.94
N ASP A 31 -5.88 12.12 16.37
CA ASP A 31 -5.82 12.37 14.94
C ASP A 31 -4.96 11.31 14.24
N ALA A 32 -5.61 10.30 13.66
CA ALA A 32 -4.95 9.23 12.91
C ALA A 32 -4.21 9.74 11.65
N ASP A 33 -4.67 10.82 11.01
CA ASP A 33 -3.98 11.44 9.87
C ASP A 33 -2.66 12.08 10.31
N ASN A 34 -2.72 12.83 11.39
CA ASN A 34 -1.54 13.46 11.96
C ASN A 34 -0.51 12.41 12.43
N LEU A 35 -0.95 11.38 13.17
CA LEU A 35 -0.10 10.30 13.63
C LEU A 35 0.56 9.53 12.46
N THR A 36 -0.18 9.30 11.37
CA THR A 36 0.36 8.66 10.16
C THR A 36 1.44 9.51 9.50
N ARG A 37 1.20 10.82 9.37
CA ARG A 37 2.20 11.77 8.83
C ARG A 37 3.43 11.85 9.72
N TRP A 38 3.23 11.83 11.05
CA TRP A 38 4.33 11.83 12.01
C TRP A 38 5.21 10.60 11.85
N GLY A 39 4.60 9.41 11.83
CA GLY A 39 5.33 8.14 11.60
C GLY A 39 6.08 8.13 10.27
N GLY A 40 5.43 8.59 9.18
CA GLY A 40 6.08 8.71 7.87
C GLY A 40 7.29 9.66 7.88
N ALA A 41 7.17 10.83 8.51
CA ALA A 41 8.28 11.77 8.63
C ALA A 41 9.46 11.18 9.43
N LEU A 42 9.17 10.45 10.53
CA LEU A 42 10.20 9.77 11.31
C LEU A 42 10.92 8.68 10.51
N LEU A 43 10.22 7.92 9.67
CA LEU A 43 10.84 6.93 8.78
C LEU A 43 11.79 7.57 7.77
N GLU A 44 11.38 8.66 7.15
CA GLU A 44 12.22 9.38 6.20
C GLU A 44 13.45 9.97 6.89
N LEU A 45 13.27 10.59 8.06
CA LEU A 45 14.39 11.07 8.89
C LEU A 45 15.34 9.92 9.27
N SER A 46 14.83 8.69 9.46
CA SER A 46 15.66 7.55 9.93
C SER A 46 16.70 7.14 8.90
N SER A 47 16.44 7.42 7.61
CA SER A 47 17.39 7.16 6.53
C SER A 47 18.58 8.12 6.54
N PHE A 48 18.45 9.30 7.15
CA PHE A 48 19.54 10.27 7.29
C PHE A 48 20.38 10.05 8.55
N GLN A 49 19.85 9.31 9.52
CA GLN A 49 20.56 8.97 10.76
C GLN A 49 21.45 7.74 10.55
N SER A 50 22.37 7.52 11.49
CA SER A 50 23.33 6.40 11.44
C SER A 50 23.27 5.55 12.71
N GLY A 51 23.43 4.23 12.54
CA GLY A 51 23.52 3.28 13.65
C GLY A 51 22.23 3.16 14.48
N ASP A 52 22.37 3.18 15.80
CA ASP A 52 21.27 2.93 16.73
C ASP A 52 20.19 4.02 16.71
N ASP A 53 20.53 5.24 16.29
CA ASP A 53 19.58 6.35 16.24
C ASP A 53 18.56 6.15 15.10
N SER A 54 18.96 5.56 13.98
CA SER A 54 18.03 5.14 12.92
C SER A 54 17.02 4.11 13.45
N ILE A 55 17.51 3.13 14.23
CA ILE A 55 16.66 2.08 14.81
C ILE A 55 15.67 2.67 15.81
N LYS A 56 16.12 3.56 16.70
CA LYS A 56 15.23 4.25 17.65
C LYS A 56 14.14 5.03 16.92
N MET A 57 14.50 5.77 15.88
CA MET A 57 13.53 6.59 15.16
C MET A 57 12.53 5.75 14.35
N VAL A 58 12.96 4.60 13.83
CA VAL A 58 12.03 3.61 13.25
C VAL A 58 11.09 3.04 14.31
N LYS A 59 11.56 2.72 15.52
CA LYS A 59 10.71 2.24 16.62
C LYS A 59 9.69 3.29 17.05
N ASP A 60 10.10 4.55 17.14
CA ASP A 60 9.20 5.66 17.43
C ASP A 60 8.15 5.81 16.33
N ALA A 61 8.54 5.67 15.06
CA ALA A 61 7.62 5.68 13.92
C ALA A 61 6.59 4.55 14.01
N ILE A 62 7.02 3.32 14.33
CA ILE A 62 6.13 2.17 14.54
C ILE A 62 5.10 2.50 15.63
N SER A 63 5.54 3.00 16.78
CA SER A 63 4.63 3.36 17.88
C SER A 63 3.58 4.40 17.48
N LYS A 64 3.95 5.42 16.69
CA LYS A 64 2.98 6.42 16.19
C LYS A 64 2.01 5.84 15.17
N LEU A 65 2.46 4.93 14.31
CA LEU A 65 1.63 4.27 13.31
C LEU A 65 0.66 3.27 13.96
N GLU A 66 1.10 2.52 14.97
CA GLU A 66 0.24 1.64 15.77
C GLU A 66 -0.85 2.45 16.48
N ALA A 67 -0.49 3.57 17.11
CA ALA A 67 -1.47 4.48 17.71
C ALA A 67 -2.48 5.02 16.68
N ALA A 68 -2.04 5.31 15.45
CA ALA A 68 -2.95 5.71 14.37
C ALA A 68 -3.94 4.59 14.00
N LEU A 69 -3.52 3.32 14.05
CA LEU A 69 -4.38 2.16 13.79
C LEU A 69 -5.34 1.88 14.95
N GLU A 70 -4.97 2.17 16.20
CA GLU A 70 -5.90 2.11 17.32
C GLU A 70 -7.06 3.11 17.17
N VAL A 71 -6.76 4.30 16.63
CA VAL A 71 -7.77 5.32 16.33
C VAL A 71 -8.59 4.94 15.09
N ASN A 72 -7.93 4.50 14.01
CA ASN A 72 -8.60 4.10 12.78
C ASN A 72 -7.98 2.82 12.18
N PRO A 73 -8.55 1.64 12.49
CA PRO A 73 -8.05 0.36 11.99
C PRO A 73 -8.22 0.16 10.48
N SER A 74 -9.11 0.93 9.85
CA SER A 74 -9.45 0.76 8.42
C SER A 74 -8.52 1.54 7.48
N LYS A 75 -7.48 2.19 8.03
CA LYS A 75 -6.63 3.10 7.28
C LYS A 75 -5.49 2.38 6.56
N HIS A 76 -5.69 2.14 5.26
CA HIS A 76 -4.71 1.44 4.43
C HIS A 76 -3.35 2.17 4.35
N ASP A 77 -3.34 3.51 4.36
CA ASP A 77 -2.09 4.30 4.29
C ASP A 77 -1.21 4.06 5.52
N THR A 78 -1.82 4.00 6.71
CA THR A 78 -1.12 3.74 7.95
C THR A 78 -0.51 2.34 7.97
N LEU A 79 -1.26 1.33 7.50
CA LEU A 79 -0.75 -0.04 7.36
C LEU A 79 0.40 -0.12 6.35
N TRP A 80 0.33 0.62 5.24
CA TRP A 80 1.41 0.70 4.27
C TRP A 80 2.68 1.33 4.89
N CYS A 81 2.53 2.44 5.60
CA CYS A 81 3.64 3.05 6.35
C CYS A 81 4.21 2.12 7.42
N LEU A 82 3.36 1.35 8.12
CA LEU A 82 3.79 0.39 9.14
C LEU A 82 4.59 -0.76 8.53
N GLY A 83 4.19 -1.26 7.37
CA GLY A 83 4.95 -2.25 6.60
C GLY A 83 6.33 -1.73 6.19
N ASN A 84 6.40 -0.48 5.72
CA ASN A 84 7.69 0.18 5.43
C ASN A 84 8.54 0.33 6.69
N ALA A 85 7.94 0.66 7.83
CA ALA A 85 8.66 0.79 9.10
C ALA A 85 9.33 -0.53 9.53
N HIS A 86 8.58 -1.64 9.47
CA HIS A 86 9.13 -2.96 9.76
C HIS A 86 10.21 -3.38 8.77
N THR A 87 10.05 -3.04 7.49
CA THR A 87 11.06 -3.28 6.45
C THR A 87 12.35 -2.52 6.77
N SER A 88 12.26 -1.23 7.10
CA SER A 88 13.41 -0.44 7.54
C SER A 88 14.06 -0.99 8.80
N HIS A 89 13.26 -1.42 9.78
CA HIS A 89 13.79 -2.06 10.99
C HIS A 89 14.55 -3.35 10.67
N ALA A 90 14.04 -4.17 9.76
CA ALA A 90 14.70 -5.38 9.29
C ALA A 90 16.04 -5.06 8.61
N PHE A 91 16.10 -4.01 7.79
CA PHE A 91 17.33 -3.57 7.13
C PHE A 91 18.39 -3.09 8.12
N PHE A 92 18.00 -2.41 9.20
CA PHE A 92 18.94 -1.96 10.22
C PHE A 92 19.34 -3.08 11.21
N THR A 93 18.64 -4.21 11.21
CA THR A 93 18.92 -5.34 12.10
C THR A 93 19.94 -6.28 11.45
N GLN A 94 21.08 -6.50 12.11
CA GLN A 94 22.14 -7.40 11.61
C GLN A 94 21.77 -8.89 11.76
N ASP A 95 20.90 -9.21 12.72
CA ASP A 95 20.45 -10.58 12.96
C ASP A 95 19.38 -11.00 11.94
N ARG A 96 19.69 -12.05 11.17
CA ARG A 96 18.84 -12.52 10.07
C ARG A 96 17.51 -13.08 10.55
N GLU A 97 17.49 -13.77 11.69
CA GLU A 97 16.26 -14.38 12.21
C GLU A 97 15.27 -13.30 12.66
N THR A 98 15.76 -12.32 13.40
CA THR A 98 15.00 -11.14 13.82
C THR A 98 14.53 -10.32 12.61
N ALA A 99 15.40 -10.10 11.61
CA ALA A 99 15.05 -9.40 10.39
C ALA A 99 13.94 -10.13 9.60
N MET A 100 13.99 -11.46 9.50
CA MET A 100 12.93 -12.26 8.86
C MET A 100 11.59 -12.07 9.59
N GLY A 101 11.58 -12.09 10.93
CA GLY A 101 10.36 -11.81 11.69
C GLY A 101 9.76 -10.42 11.41
N TYR A 102 10.59 -9.41 11.16
CA TYR A 102 10.11 -8.09 10.75
C TYR A 102 9.61 -8.05 9.30
N PHE A 103 10.25 -8.76 8.37
CA PHE A 103 9.74 -8.87 6.99
C PHE A 103 8.39 -9.60 6.93
N ASP A 104 8.18 -10.62 7.75
CA ASP A 104 6.89 -11.31 7.85
C ASP A 104 5.80 -10.37 8.38
N LYS A 105 6.11 -9.55 9.40
CA LYS A 105 5.19 -8.50 9.89
C LYS A 105 4.90 -7.45 8.83
N ALA A 106 5.91 -7.01 8.09
CA ALA A 106 5.73 -6.05 6.99
C ALA A 106 4.78 -6.62 5.92
N THR A 107 4.97 -7.89 5.55
CA THR A 107 4.13 -8.58 4.58
C THR A 107 2.67 -8.64 5.04
N GLN A 108 2.43 -8.95 6.31
CA GLN A 108 1.08 -8.94 6.89
C GLN A 108 0.43 -7.56 6.82
N CYS A 109 1.17 -6.50 7.16
CA CYS A 109 0.68 -5.12 7.08
C CYS A 109 0.30 -4.73 5.65
N PHE A 110 1.14 -5.05 4.66
CA PHE A 110 0.84 -4.77 3.25
C PHE A 110 -0.37 -5.56 2.75
N GLN A 111 -0.50 -6.82 3.15
CA GLN A 111 -1.66 -7.62 2.78
C GLN A 111 -2.96 -7.02 3.35
N GLN A 112 -2.95 -6.62 4.63
CA GLN A 112 -4.08 -5.93 5.24
C GLN A 112 -4.41 -4.60 4.54
N ALA A 113 -3.38 -3.81 4.19
CA ALA A 113 -3.57 -2.57 3.44
C ALA A 113 -4.25 -2.82 2.08
N LEU A 114 -3.86 -3.88 1.36
CA LEU A 114 -4.46 -4.27 0.08
C LEU A 114 -5.90 -4.79 0.22
N GLU A 115 -6.22 -5.46 1.33
CA GLU A 115 -7.56 -5.96 1.60
C GLU A 115 -8.54 -4.82 1.93
N LEU A 116 -8.06 -3.78 2.61
CA LEU A 116 -8.81 -2.58 2.98
C LEU A 116 -8.89 -1.55 1.86
N ALA A 117 -7.95 -1.56 0.91
CA ALA A 117 -8.02 -0.72 -0.28
C ALA A 117 -9.32 -1.00 -1.06
N PRO A 118 -10.01 0.03 -1.58
CA PRO A 118 -11.32 -0.14 -2.20
C PRO A 118 -11.23 -1.12 -3.38
N LYS A 119 -11.88 -2.30 -3.23
CA LYS A 119 -11.94 -3.40 -4.21
C LYS A 119 -12.70 -3.05 -5.51
N LYS A 120 -12.63 -1.81 -6.00
CA LYS A 120 -13.44 -1.32 -7.14
C LYS A 120 -13.04 -1.84 -8.53
N LYS A 121 -12.09 -2.78 -8.68
CA LYS A 121 -11.66 -3.26 -10.01
C LYS A 121 -11.56 -4.77 -10.23
N LYS A 122 -11.64 -5.61 -9.18
CA LYS A 122 -11.53 -7.07 -9.35
C LYS A 122 -12.85 -7.75 -9.70
N SER A 123 -13.99 -7.22 -9.26
CA SER A 123 -15.31 -7.73 -9.66
C SER A 123 -15.58 -7.42 -11.12
N ASP A 124 -15.38 -6.18 -11.52
CA ASP A 124 -15.78 -5.67 -12.83
C ASP A 124 -14.99 -6.35 -13.96
N LEU A 125 -13.69 -6.57 -13.75
CA LEU A 125 -12.86 -7.32 -14.70
C LEU A 125 -13.28 -8.79 -14.84
N LYS A 126 -13.70 -9.44 -13.75
CA LYS A 126 -14.18 -10.83 -13.81
C LYS A 126 -15.46 -10.93 -14.63
N TYR A 127 -16.41 -10.04 -14.38
CA TYR A 127 -17.70 -10.01 -15.11
C TYR A 127 -17.54 -9.59 -16.57
N ASP A 128 -16.60 -8.68 -16.88
CA ASP A 128 -16.30 -8.29 -18.26
C ASP A 128 -15.73 -9.48 -19.06
N ILE A 129 -14.73 -10.19 -18.52
CA ILE A 129 -14.17 -11.40 -19.15
C ILE A 129 -15.25 -12.48 -19.35
N LEU A 130 -16.10 -12.72 -18.33
CA LEU A 130 -17.23 -13.64 -18.44
C LEU A 130 -18.21 -13.22 -19.55
N GLY A 131 -18.48 -11.91 -19.69
CA GLY A 131 -19.34 -11.36 -20.74
C GLY A 131 -18.80 -11.61 -22.15
N TRP A 132 -17.50 -11.37 -22.38
CA TRP A 132 -16.86 -11.62 -23.67
C TRP A 132 -16.85 -13.10 -24.06
N VAL A 133 -16.66 -14.00 -23.09
CA VAL A 133 -16.72 -15.46 -23.35
C VAL A 133 -18.12 -15.89 -23.76
N ILE A 134 -19.16 -15.42 -23.06
CA ILE A 134 -20.56 -15.72 -23.40
C ILE A 134 -20.91 -15.19 -24.79
N LEU A 135 -20.47 -13.96 -25.11
CA LEU A 135 -20.69 -13.34 -26.42
C LEU A 135 -19.99 -14.11 -27.54
N ALA A 136 -18.74 -14.55 -27.34
CA ALA A 136 -18.01 -15.35 -28.31
C ALA A 136 -18.67 -16.71 -28.57
N VAL A 137 -19.13 -17.40 -27.52
CA VAL A 137 -19.86 -18.68 -27.66
C VAL A 137 -21.19 -18.48 -28.41
N GLY A 138 -21.93 -17.41 -28.11
CA GLY A 138 -23.17 -17.08 -28.82
C GLY A 138 -22.97 -16.87 -30.33
N ILE A 139 -21.90 -16.16 -30.73
CA ILE A 139 -21.57 -15.95 -32.15
C ILE A 139 -21.26 -17.27 -32.86
N VAL A 140 -20.47 -18.15 -32.23
CA VAL A 140 -20.11 -19.45 -32.82
C VAL A 140 -21.35 -20.33 -33.05
N VAL A 141 -22.27 -20.36 -32.08
CA VAL A 141 -23.54 -21.11 -32.20
C VAL A 141 -24.43 -20.53 -33.31
N TRP A 142 -24.56 -19.20 -33.39
CA TRP A 142 -25.40 -18.55 -34.41
C TRP A 142 -24.87 -18.77 -35.83
N VAL A 143 -23.56 -18.64 -36.04
CA VAL A 143 -22.93 -18.92 -37.35
C VAL A 143 -23.07 -20.39 -37.74
N GLY A 144 -22.98 -21.31 -36.78
CA GLY A 144 -23.21 -22.74 -37.01
C GLY A 144 -24.63 -23.04 -37.49
N LEU A 145 -25.64 -22.40 -36.89
CA LEU A 145 -27.05 -22.57 -37.26
C LEU A 145 -27.39 -21.91 -38.60
N ALA A 146 -26.83 -20.72 -38.89
CA ALA A 146 -27.07 -20.03 -40.16
C ALA A 146 -26.60 -20.84 -41.39
N LYS A 147 -25.61 -21.72 -41.22
CA LYS A 147 -25.12 -22.61 -42.28
C LYS A 147 -26.02 -23.82 -42.56
N SER A 148 -26.94 -24.19 -41.67
CA SER A 148 -27.81 -25.36 -41.88
C SER A 148 -29.09 -25.05 -42.67
N HIS A 149 -29.48 -23.78 -42.79
CA HIS A 149 -30.66 -23.34 -43.56
C HIS A 149 -30.33 -23.03 -45.03
N GLY A 150 -29.71 -23.96 -45.74
CA GLY A 150 -29.54 -23.86 -47.19
C GLY A 150 -30.89 -23.88 -47.93
N PRO A 151 -31.07 -23.13 -49.04
CA PRO A 151 -32.36 -23.02 -49.73
C PRO A 151 -32.80 -24.37 -50.35
N PRO A 152 -34.11 -24.67 -50.38
CA PRO A 152 -34.62 -25.92 -50.94
C PRO A 152 -34.31 -26.03 -52.44
N PRO A 153 -34.01 -27.25 -52.95
CA PRO A 153 -33.62 -27.46 -54.34
C PRO A 153 -34.76 -27.10 -55.30
N PRO A 154 -34.44 -26.57 -56.50
CA PRO A 154 -35.45 -26.18 -57.47
C PRO A 154 -36.23 -27.39 -57.99
N PRO A 155 -37.55 -27.26 -58.22
CA PRO A 155 -38.37 -28.31 -58.81
C PRO A 155 -37.90 -28.60 -60.24
N ARG A 156 -37.75 -29.89 -60.56
CA ARG A 156 -37.51 -30.39 -61.92
C ARG A 156 -38.82 -30.60 -62.66
#